data_AF-A0A3E2B171-F1
#
_entry.id   AF-A0A3E2B171-F1
#
_cell.length_a   1.000
_cell.length_b   1.000
_cell.length_c   1.000
_cell.angle_alpha   90.00
_cell.angle_beta   90.00
_cell.angle_gamma   90.00
#
_symmetry.space_group_name_H-M   'P 1'
#
loop_
_entity.id
_entity.type
_entity.pdbx_description
1 polymer ?
#
loop_
_entity_poly.entity_id
_entity_poly.type
_entity_poly.pdbx_seq_one_letter_code
_entity_poly.pdbx_strand_id
1 'polypeptide(L)'
;METYQAVQAEIARRRELGVFASWGINTSCFTSKIKCGLCSASFVRNTRNNWAKTSQLGERYTFYGCGTNKRKGAHCSSGTIREEVLKEECAKVLGLPEFDEETFSEWVKKITIPAPGIMIFDFTDGTSLEHHWSRNAKKDSWTAERRKAVSEYRRSREPGWKCYNTFTHFIKCGHCGANYRVQTHKRVDGTIVRSWYCSSPTAAGCFKVGIREVTLKTLIADVMGLPDFDEELFNQQLAYATVPADNEIVFHFRDGHEASRIFVQKRQMPRQTEERKKHMSEVIKAKWRERHAKND
;
A
#
# COMPACT_ATOMS: atom_id res chain seq x y z
N MET A 1 -51.47 19.98 -33.67
CA MET A 1 -51.35 18.50 -33.76
C MET A 1 -49.90 18.09 -34.03
N GLU A 2 -49.19 18.81 -34.88
CA GLU A 2 -47.76 18.63 -35.20
C GLU A 2 -46.81 18.68 -33.99
N THR A 3 -47.03 19.62 -33.06
CA THR A 3 -46.22 19.74 -31.82
C THR A 3 -46.30 18.51 -30.91
N TYR A 4 -47.47 17.86 -30.84
CA TYR A 4 -47.64 16.63 -30.06
C TYR A 4 -46.88 15.46 -30.68
N GLN A 5 -46.95 15.31 -32.01
CA GLN A 5 -46.22 14.27 -32.73
C GLN A 5 -44.70 14.44 -32.62
N ALA A 6 -44.21 15.68 -32.71
CA ALA A 6 -42.78 15.98 -32.49
C ALA A 6 -42.32 15.60 -31.08
N VAL A 7 -43.13 15.87 -30.05
CA VAL A 7 -42.83 15.48 -28.66
C VAL A 7 -42.84 13.95 -28.49
N GLN A 8 -43.80 13.24 -29.09
CA GLN A 8 -43.82 11.76 -29.04
C GLN A 8 -42.60 11.15 -29.75
N ALA A 9 -42.22 11.69 -30.91
CA ALA A 9 -41.02 11.28 -31.64
C ALA A 9 -39.74 11.51 -30.81
N GLU A 10 -39.63 12.65 -30.12
CA GLU A 10 -38.48 12.93 -29.24
C GLU A 10 -38.46 12.01 -28.00
N ILE A 11 -39.60 11.69 -27.41
CA ILE A 11 -39.69 10.72 -26.30
C ILE A 11 -39.24 9.34 -26.78
N ALA A 12 -39.69 8.90 -27.96
CA ALA A 12 -39.28 7.62 -28.54
C ALA A 12 -37.77 7.59 -28.80
N ARG A 13 -37.23 8.64 -29.44
CA ARG A 13 -35.78 8.80 -29.67
C ARG A 13 -34.98 8.75 -28.38
N ARG A 14 -35.42 9.45 -27.32
CA ARG A 14 -34.75 9.43 -26.01
C ARG A 14 -34.82 8.06 -25.33
N ARG A 15 -35.93 7.33 -25.49
CA ARG A 15 -36.05 5.96 -24.96
C ARG A 15 -35.08 5.01 -25.66
N GLU A 16 -34.92 5.15 -26.97
CA GLU A 16 -33.99 4.33 -27.77
C GLU A 16 -32.53 4.62 -27.42
N LEU A 17 -32.15 5.91 -27.32
CA LEU A 17 -30.81 6.33 -26.93
C LEU A 17 -30.50 6.05 -25.44
N GLY A 18 -31.52 5.90 -24.60
CA GLY A 18 -31.38 5.61 -23.18
C GLY A 18 -30.50 6.62 -22.46
N VAL A 19 -29.41 6.14 -21.84
CA VAL A 19 -28.49 7.00 -21.05
C VAL A 19 -27.78 8.05 -21.90
N PHE A 20 -27.60 7.80 -23.20
CA PHE A 20 -26.93 8.73 -24.13
C PHE A 20 -27.81 9.94 -24.50
N ALA A 21 -29.11 9.88 -24.24
CA ALA A 21 -30.01 11.01 -24.43
C ALA A 21 -29.99 12.01 -23.27
N SER A 22 -29.38 11.63 -22.14
CA SER A 22 -29.35 12.46 -20.92
C SER A 22 -28.12 13.35 -20.89
N TRP A 23 -28.31 14.64 -21.13
CA TRP A 23 -27.23 15.62 -21.14
C TRP A 23 -26.52 15.80 -19.78
N GLY A 24 -27.21 15.47 -18.68
CA GLY A 24 -26.63 15.54 -17.33
C GLY A 24 -25.69 14.38 -16.97
N ILE A 25 -25.56 13.37 -17.83
CA ILE A 25 -24.71 12.20 -17.57
C ILE A 25 -23.46 12.29 -18.44
N ASN A 26 -22.30 12.31 -17.80
CA ASN A 26 -21.01 12.24 -18.49
C ASN A 26 -20.82 10.82 -19.06
N THR A 27 -21.20 10.63 -20.32
CA THR A 27 -21.05 9.37 -21.05
C THR A 27 -19.65 9.22 -21.64
N SER A 28 -19.28 7.98 -21.97
CA SER A 28 -18.01 7.57 -22.57
C SER A 28 -18.29 6.34 -23.45
N CYS A 29 -17.37 5.93 -24.33
CA CYS A 29 -17.50 4.67 -25.09
C CYS A 29 -17.74 3.42 -24.23
N PHE A 30 -17.28 3.43 -22.98
CA PHE A 30 -17.49 2.35 -22.02
C PHE A 30 -18.88 2.35 -21.36
N THR A 31 -19.61 3.46 -21.47
CA THR A 31 -20.92 3.60 -20.84
C THR A 31 -21.87 2.54 -21.37
N SER A 32 -22.53 1.83 -20.46
CA SER A 32 -23.45 0.72 -20.75
C SER A 32 -22.84 -0.53 -21.41
N LYS A 33 -21.59 -0.49 -21.90
CA LYS A 33 -20.91 -1.66 -22.50
C LYS A 33 -20.36 -2.62 -21.46
N ILE A 34 -19.93 -2.13 -20.29
CA ILE A 34 -19.34 -2.97 -19.23
C ILE A 34 -20.42 -3.46 -18.26
N LYS A 35 -20.57 -4.77 -18.12
CA LYS A 35 -21.54 -5.45 -17.26
C LYS A 35 -20.88 -6.27 -16.18
N CYS A 36 -21.46 -6.27 -14.99
CA CYS A 36 -21.07 -7.13 -13.89
C CYS A 36 -21.59 -8.55 -14.13
N GLY A 37 -20.72 -9.56 -14.16
CA GLY A 37 -21.14 -10.96 -14.24
C GLY A 37 -21.80 -11.49 -12.97
N LEU A 38 -21.64 -10.81 -11.82
CA LEU A 38 -22.22 -11.23 -10.54
C LEU A 38 -23.66 -10.74 -10.33
N CYS A 39 -24.01 -9.55 -10.82
CA CYS A 39 -25.31 -8.93 -10.55
C CYS A 39 -25.92 -8.23 -11.77
N SER A 40 -25.35 -8.42 -12.96
CA SER A 40 -25.80 -7.90 -14.26
C SER A 40 -25.88 -6.37 -14.40
N ALA A 41 -25.65 -5.61 -13.33
CA ALA A 41 -25.61 -4.16 -13.36
C ALA A 41 -24.44 -3.65 -14.21
N SER A 42 -24.64 -2.51 -14.87
CA SER A 42 -23.56 -1.82 -15.58
C SER A 42 -22.49 -1.31 -14.61
N PHE A 43 -21.25 -1.33 -15.03
CA PHE A 43 -20.21 -0.54 -14.38
C PHE A 43 -20.42 0.94 -14.71
N VAL A 44 -20.17 1.81 -13.72
CA VAL A 44 -20.39 3.25 -13.80
C VAL A 44 -19.07 3.98 -13.61
N ARG A 45 -18.84 4.99 -14.44
CA ARG A 45 -17.67 5.87 -14.39
C ARG A 45 -17.71 6.74 -13.12
N ASN A 46 -16.60 6.81 -12.40
CA ASN A 46 -16.45 7.55 -11.16
C ASN A 46 -15.11 8.25 -11.11
N THR A 47 -15.11 9.52 -10.69
CA THR A 47 -13.87 10.27 -10.49
C THR A 47 -13.72 10.60 -9.01
N ARG A 48 -12.53 10.35 -8.46
CA ARG A 48 -12.18 10.70 -7.07
C ARG A 48 -10.95 11.56 -7.04
N ASN A 49 -10.87 12.42 -6.04
CA ASN A 49 -9.65 13.14 -5.74
C ASN A 49 -8.62 12.16 -5.17
N ASN A 50 -7.38 12.40 -5.53
CA ASN A 50 -6.25 11.65 -5.07
C ASN A 50 -5.54 12.42 -3.96
N TRP A 51 -5.86 12.04 -2.72
CA TRP A 51 -5.22 12.65 -1.55
C TRP A 51 -3.84 12.06 -1.22
N ALA A 52 -3.39 11.05 -1.97
CA ALA A 52 -2.10 10.44 -1.72
C ALA A 52 -0.98 11.39 -2.14
N LYS A 53 -0.21 11.89 -1.16
CA LYS A 53 0.95 12.78 -1.37
C LYS A 53 2.03 12.16 -2.26
N THR A 54 2.08 10.83 -2.36
CA THR A 54 3.02 10.10 -3.21
C THR A 54 2.24 9.09 -4.04
N SER A 55 2.04 9.42 -5.33
CA SER A 55 1.13 8.77 -6.26
C SER A 55 1.68 8.88 -7.69
N GLN A 56 1.44 7.88 -8.55
CA GLN A 56 1.57 8.04 -10.02
C GLN A 56 0.31 8.61 -10.66
N LEU A 57 -0.83 8.48 -9.98
CA LEU A 57 -2.08 9.08 -10.40
C LEU A 57 -2.01 10.59 -10.18
N GLY A 58 -2.61 11.37 -11.09
CA GLY A 58 -2.78 12.81 -10.94
C GLY A 58 -3.70 13.19 -9.78
N GLU A 59 -4.05 14.48 -9.68
CA GLU A 59 -4.90 15.03 -8.61
C GLU A 59 -6.28 14.38 -8.54
N ARG A 60 -6.78 13.92 -9.69
CA ARG A 60 -8.03 13.18 -9.81
C ARG A 60 -7.77 11.96 -10.68
N TYR A 61 -8.44 10.87 -10.35
CA TYR A 61 -8.37 9.65 -11.14
C TYR A 61 -9.76 9.09 -11.33
N THR A 62 -9.96 8.48 -12.50
CA THR A 62 -11.24 7.89 -12.89
C THR A 62 -11.17 6.38 -12.87
N PHE A 63 -12.25 5.76 -12.40
CA PHE A 63 -12.42 4.32 -12.32
C PHE A 63 -13.88 3.93 -12.58
N TYR A 64 -14.05 2.73 -13.09
CA TYR A 64 -15.33 2.06 -13.27
C TYR A 64 -15.57 1.12 -12.09
N GLY A 65 -16.77 1.17 -11.52
CA GLY A 65 -17.20 0.25 -10.48
C GLY A 65 -18.66 -0.15 -10.69
N CYS A 66 -19.04 -1.33 -10.21
CA CYS A 66 -20.41 -1.83 -10.38
C CYS A 66 -21.45 -0.84 -9.82
N GLY A 67 -22.46 -0.51 -10.62
CA GLY A 67 -23.53 0.42 -10.27
C GLY A 67 -24.35 0.01 -9.05
N THR A 68 -24.38 -1.28 -8.70
CA THR A 68 -25.03 -1.76 -7.47
C THR A 68 -24.42 -1.11 -6.22
N ASN A 69 -23.09 -0.90 -6.20
CA ASN A 69 -22.41 -0.24 -5.08
C ASN A 69 -22.73 1.25 -4.92
N LYS A 70 -23.49 1.85 -5.84
CA LYS A 70 -24.00 3.23 -5.73
C LYS A 70 -25.35 3.29 -5.03
N ARG A 71 -26.08 2.18 -4.93
CA ARG A 71 -27.39 2.13 -4.29
C ARG A 71 -27.18 2.01 -2.78
N LYS A 72 -27.92 2.79 -2.01
CA LYS A 72 -27.86 2.76 -0.54
C LYS A 72 -28.24 1.35 -0.06
N GLY A 73 -27.39 0.76 0.79
CA GLY A 73 -27.61 -0.58 1.37
C GLY A 73 -27.28 -1.77 0.46
N ALA A 74 -26.81 -1.56 -0.77
CA ALA A 74 -26.42 -2.63 -1.67
C ALA A 74 -24.89 -2.75 -1.81
N HIS A 75 -24.40 -3.98 -1.94
CA HIS A 75 -22.97 -4.27 -2.10
C HIS A 75 -22.73 -5.31 -3.20
N CYS A 76 -21.65 -5.13 -3.96
CA CYS A 76 -21.18 -6.04 -4.99
C CYS A 76 -19.65 -6.14 -4.95
N SER A 77 -19.15 -7.38 -4.96
CA SER A 77 -17.73 -7.72 -4.83
C SER A 77 -16.95 -7.75 -6.16
N SER A 78 -17.55 -7.30 -7.27
CA SER A 78 -16.92 -7.28 -8.61
C SER A 78 -15.71 -6.35 -8.73
N GLY A 79 -15.45 -5.52 -7.73
CA GLY A 79 -14.27 -4.66 -7.65
C GLY A 79 -14.39 -3.37 -8.47
N THR A 80 -13.24 -2.75 -8.73
CA THR A 80 -13.12 -1.52 -9.52
C THR A 80 -11.95 -1.60 -10.48
N ILE A 81 -12.10 -0.93 -11.62
CA ILE A 81 -11.13 -0.93 -12.73
C ILE A 81 -10.81 0.52 -13.05
N ARG A 82 -9.53 0.89 -13.14
CA ARG A 82 -9.14 2.26 -13.55
C ARG A 82 -9.44 2.47 -15.04
N GLU A 83 -9.82 3.68 -15.42
CA GLU A 83 -10.11 4.02 -16.82
C GLU A 83 -8.88 3.82 -17.72
N GLU A 84 -7.69 4.24 -17.28
CA GLU A 84 -6.43 4.03 -18.02
C GLU A 84 -6.14 2.54 -18.23
N VAL A 85 -6.28 1.72 -17.19
CA VAL A 85 -6.08 0.26 -17.28
C VAL A 85 -7.09 -0.35 -18.24
N LEU A 86 -8.35 0.08 -18.19
CA LEU A 86 -9.37 -0.41 -19.10
C LEU A 86 -9.03 -0.08 -20.56
N LYS A 87 -8.55 1.13 -20.86
CA LYS A 87 -8.09 1.52 -22.19
C LYS A 87 -6.89 0.69 -22.65
N GLU A 88 -5.88 0.53 -21.79
CA GLU A 88 -4.70 -0.30 -22.05
C GLU A 88 -5.07 -1.76 -22.37
N GLU A 89 -5.94 -2.38 -21.55
CA GLU A 89 -6.36 -3.76 -21.78
C GLU A 89 -7.26 -3.89 -23.02
N CYS A 90 -8.09 -2.90 -23.34
CA CYS A 90 -8.86 -2.91 -24.59
C CYS A 90 -7.96 -2.78 -25.83
N ALA A 91 -6.94 -1.93 -25.79
CA ALA A 91 -5.98 -1.81 -26.89
C ALA A 91 -5.25 -3.13 -27.15
N LYS A 92 -4.80 -3.82 -26.07
CA LYS A 92 -4.17 -5.15 -26.18
C LYS A 92 -5.09 -6.19 -26.81
N VAL A 93 -6.35 -6.24 -26.39
CA VAL A 93 -7.35 -7.17 -26.93
C VAL A 93 -7.64 -6.89 -28.41
N LEU A 94 -7.66 -5.63 -28.81
CA LEU A 94 -7.86 -5.21 -30.20
C LEU A 94 -6.57 -5.26 -31.05
N GLY A 95 -5.41 -5.57 -30.45
CA GLY A 95 -4.12 -5.58 -31.14
C GLY A 95 -3.64 -4.19 -31.58
N LEU A 96 -4.15 -3.13 -30.95
CA LEU A 96 -3.79 -1.74 -31.27
C LEU A 96 -2.61 -1.27 -30.41
N PRO A 97 -1.72 -0.41 -30.95
CA PRO A 97 -0.63 0.17 -30.17
C PRO A 97 -1.13 1.12 -29.07
N GLU A 98 -2.22 1.84 -29.34
CA GLU A 98 -2.90 2.74 -28.40
C GLU A 98 -4.41 2.53 -28.48
N PHE A 99 -5.13 2.93 -27.42
CA PHE A 99 -6.58 2.79 -27.39
C PHE A 99 -7.25 3.79 -28.34
N ASP A 100 -7.98 3.27 -29.31
CA ASP A 100 -8.84 4.04 -30.20
C ASP A 100 -10.32 3.86 -29.83
N GLU A 101 -11.02 4.98 -29.61
CA GLU A 101 -12.40 4.99 -29.13
C GLU A 101 -13.41 4.58 -30.20
N GLU A 102 -13.14 4.92 -31.46
CA GLU A 102 -13.99 4.61 -32.61
C GLU A 102 -13.94 3.11 -32.90
N THR A 103 -12.73 2.56 -33.08
CA THR A 103 -12.51 1.12 -33.30
C THR A 103 -13.11 0.28 -32.16
N PHE A 104 -12.90 0.69 -30.90
CA PHE A 104 -13.50 0.02 -29.76
C PHE A 104 -15.04 0.01 -29.82
N SER A 105 -15.63 1.14 -30.22
CA SER A 105 -17.08 1.28 -30.27
C SER A 105 -17.72 0.42 -31.36
N GLU A 106 -17.03 0.26 -32.49
CA GLU A 106 -17.44 -0.56 -33.63
C GLU A 106 -17.26 -2.08 -33.38
N TRP A 107 -16.15 -2.48 -32.77
CA TRP A 107 -15.80 -3.90 -32.68
C TRP A 107 -16.31 -4.56 -31.40
N VAL A 108 -16.36 -3.82 -30.29
CA VAL A 108 -16.74 -4.39 -28.99
C VAL A 108 -18.21 -4.11 -28.70
N LYS A 109 -19.04 -5.15 -28.65
CA LYS A 109 -20.45 -5.04 -28.29
C LYS A 109 -20.64 -4.87 -26.78
N LYS A 110 -19.94 -5.68 -25.98
CA LYS A 110 -20.11 -5.75 -24.53
C LYS A 110 -18.85 -6.29 -23.87
N ILE A 111 -18.59 -5.86 -22.63
CA ILE A 111 -17.58 -6.45 -21.77
C ILE A 111 -18.27 -6.98 -20.51
N THR A 112 -18.08 -8.25 -20.19
CA THR A 112 -18.58 -8.86 -18.95
C THR A 112 -17.42 -9.05 -17.97
N ILE A 113 -17.61 -8.61 -16.72
CA ILE A 113 -16.64 -8.76 -15.63
C ILE A 113 -17.15 -9.84 -14.67
N PRO A 114 -16.81 -11.14 -14.88
CA PRO A 114 -17.29 -12.22 -14.04
C PRO A 114 -16.64 -12.20 -12.65
N ALA A 115 -15.35 -11.86 -12.59
CA ALA A 115 -14.58 -11.75 -11.36
C ALA A 115 -13.52 -10.65 -11.49
N PRO A 116 -13.00 -10.12 -10.36
CA PRO A 116 -11.88 -9.19 -10.39
C PRO A 116 -10.68 -9.79 -11.15
N GLY A 117 -10.19 -9.10 -12.18
CA GLY A 117 -9.05 -9.54 -13.00
C GLY A 117 -9.42 -10.34 -14.26
N ILE A 118 -10.71 -10.52 -14.54
CA ILE A 118 -11.19 -11.20 -15.77
C ILE A 118 -12.13 -10.26 -16.52
N MET A 119 -11.93 -10.15 -17.84
CA MET A 119 -12.82 -9.44 -18.75
C MET A 119 -13.19 -10.35 -19.91
N ILE A 120 -14.48 -10.59 -20.14
CA ILE A 120 -14.98 -11.31 -21.30
C ILE A 120 -15.48 -10.27 -22.29
N PHE A 121 -14.83 -10.18 -23.44
CA PHE A 121 -15.22 -9.31 -24.55
C PHE A 121 -16.17 -10.06 -25.46
N ASP A 122 -17.34 -9.49 -25.69
CA ASP A 122 -18.27 -9.93 -26.73
C ASP A 122 -18.14 -8.94 -27.90
N PHE A 123 -17.73 -9.43 -29.06
CA PHE A 123 -17.51 -8.63 -30.26
C PHE A 123 -18.79 -8.50 -31.10
N THR A 124 -18.80 -7.55 -32.03
CA THR A 124 -19.93 -7.30 -32.93
C THR A 124 -20.09 -8.37 -34.00
N ASP A 125 -19.02 -9.09 -34.34
CA ASP A 125 -19.02 -10.27 -35.23
C ASP A 125 -19.60 -11.53 -34.57
N GLY A 126 -19.94 -11.46 -33.27
CA GLY A 126 -20.53 -12.56 -32.49
C GLY A 126 -19.51 -13.46 -31.80
N THR A 127 -18.20 -13.20 -31.96
CA THR A 127 -17.15 -13.91 -31.22
C THR A 127 -17.02 -13.38 -29.79
N SER A 128 -16.45 -14.19 -28.90
CA SER A 128 -16.13 -13.77 -27.54
C SER A 128 -14.70 -14.17 -27.16
N LEU A 129 -14.01 -13.30 -26.42
CA LEU A 129 -12.65 -13.54 -25.91
C LEU A 129 -12.60 -13.31 -24.40
N GLU A 130 -12.09 -14.30 -23.67
CA GLU A 130 -11.73 -14.13 -22.27
C GLU A 130 -10.32 -13.56 -22.15
N HIS A 131 -10.20 -12.42 -21.48
CA HIS A 131 -8.96 -11.72 -21.24
C HIS A 131 -8.68 -11.59 -19.74
N HIS A 132 -7.50 -12.05 -19.32
CA HIS A 132 -7.06 -11.93 -17.94
C HIS A 132 -6.14 -10.73 -17.77
N TRP A 133 -6.42 -9.91 -16.77
CA TRP A 133 -5.58 -8.78 -16.41
C TRP A 133 -5.28 -8.80 -14.91
N SER A 134 -4.08 -8.34 -14.54
CA SER A 134 -3.65 -8.31 -13.15
C SER A 134 -3.54 -6.89 -12.64
N ARG A 135 -3.97 -6.68 -11.39
CA ARG A 135 -3.89 -5.38 -10.71
C ARG A 135 -2.49 -5.15 -10.13
N ASN A 136 -1.44 -5.29 -10.94
CA ASN A 136 -0.05 -5.12 -10.51
C ASN A 136 0.36 -3.65 -10.32
N ALA A 137 -0.47 -2.70 -10.75
CA ALA A 137 -0.23 -1.27 -10.65
C ALA A 137 0.29 -0.80 -9.27
N LYS A 138 -0.16 -1.37 -8.15
CA LYS A 138 0.37 -0.96 -6.83
C LYS A 138 1.85 -1.31 -6.67
N LYS A 139 2.27 -2.51 -7.09
CA LYS A 139 3.65 -2.99 -7.02
C LYS A 139 4.52 -2.26 -8.03
N ASP A 140 4.05 -2.17 -9.27
CA ASP A 140 4.78 -1.57 -10.39
C ASP A 140 4.94 -0.06 -10.22
N SER A 141 4.00 0.57 -9.49
CA SER A 141 4.08 1.99 -9.22
C SER A 141 5.25 2.40 -8.32
N TRP A 142 5.95 1.45 -7.68
CA TRP A 142 7.20 1.69 -6.95
C TRP A 142 8.41 1.60 -7.89
N THR A 143 8.62 2.63 -8.71
CA THR A 143 9.86 2.78 -9.49
C THR A 143 11.03 3.20 -8.59
N ALA A 144 12.27 3.16 -9.10
CA ALA A 144 13.45 3.58 -8.34
C ALA A 144 13.37 5.07 -7.97
N GLU A 145 12.96 5.90 -8.92
CA GLU A 145 12.76 7.35 -8.78
C GLU A 145 11.72 7.64 -7.70
N ARG A 146 10.60 6.91 -7.72
CA ARG A 146 9.55 7.11 -6.71
C ARG A 146 9.97 6.63 -5.34
N ARG A 147 10.70 5.52 -5.24
CA ARG A 147 11.30 5.09 -3.95
C ARG A 147 12.23 6.17 -3.40
N LYS A 148 13.02 6.81 -4.27
CA LYS A 148 13.89 7.94 -3.91
C LYS A 148 13.09 9.16 -3.44
N ALA A 149 12.11 9.62 -4.22
CA ALA A 149 11.26 10.76 -3.86
C ALA A 149 10.48 10.54 -2.55
N VAL A 150 9.94 9.33 -2.34
CA VAL A 150 9.28 8.95 -1.07
C VAL A 150 10.28 8.94 0.09
N SER A 151 11.52 8.49 -0.15
CA SER A 151 12.58 8.51 0.85
C SER A 151 12.94 9.93 1.26
N GLU A 152 13.14 10.83 0.29
CA GLU A 152 13.40 12.25 0.50
C GLU A 152 12.26 12.94 1.26
N TYR A 153 11.02 12.75 0.82
CA TYR A 153 9.83 13.25 1.52
C TYR A 153 9.75 12.77 2.99
N ARG A 154 10.14 11.51 3.26
CA ARG A 154 10.14 10.98 4.63
C ARG A 154 11.27 11.55 5.48
N ARG A 155 12.42 11.87 4.87
CA ARG A 155 13.58 12.50 5.54
C ARG A 155 13.34 13.97 5.84
N SER A 156 12.60 14.68 5.00
CA SER A 156 12.28 16.10 5.18
C SER A 156 11.16 16.35 6.19
N ARG A 157 10.38 15.33 6.56
CA ARG A 157 9.37 15.46 7.61
C ARG A 157 10.03 15.75 8.95
N GLU A 158 9.60 16.84 9.57
CA GLU A 158 9.91 17.10 10.96
C GLU A 158 9.33 15.99 11.86
N PRO A 159 10.09 15.58 12.90
CA PRO A 159 9.56 14.76 13.99
C PRO A 159 8.38 15.51 14.63
N GLY A 160 7.17 14.98 14.49
CA GLY A 160 5.94 15.65 14.88
C GLY A 160 5.07 14.80 15.78
N TRP A 161 4.45 15.47 16.77
CA TRP A 161 3.46 14.95 17.70
C TRP A 161 2.30 14.26 16.94
N LYS A 162 2.00 12.99 17.29
CA LYS A 162 1.05 12.04 16.64
C LYS A 162 1.56 11.29 15.39
N CYS A 163 2.82 10.89 15.34
CA CYS A 163 3.18 9.76 14.48
C CYS A 163 2.64 8.43 15.07
N TYR A 164 2.43 7.41 14.23
CA TYR A 164 1.86 6.11 14.64
C TYR A 164 2.65 5.42 15.77
N ASN A 165 3.95 5.71 15.91
CA ASN A 165 4.74 5.40 17.12
C ASN A 165 5.55 6.62 17.53
N THR A 166 5.79 6.76 18.84
CA THR A 166 6.47 7.90 19.49
C THR A 166 7.79 8.32 18.83
N PHE A 167 8.64 7.37 18.41
CA PHE A 167 9.96 7.70 17.82
C PHE A 167 10.01 7.72 16.28
N THR A 168 8.85 7.76 15.62
CA THR A 168 8.82 7.75 14.14
C THR A 168 9.39 9.08 13.61
N HIS A 169 10.30 9.02 12.64
CA HIS A 169 11.05 10.18 12.10
C HIS A 169 12.03 10.85 13.07
N PHE A 170 12.01 10.51 14.35
CA PHE A 170 12.87 11.10 15.38
C PHE A 170 14.35 10.71 15.25
N ILE A 171 14.62 9.42 14.98
CA ILE A 171 15.99 8.89 14.95
C ILE A 171 16.49 8.83 13.51
N LYS A 172 17.65 9.45 13.26
CA LYS A 172 18.34 9.51 11.97
C LYS A 172 19.66 8.73 12.04
N CYS A 173 19.97 8.00 10.98
CA CYS A 173 21.27 7.34 10.85
C CYS A 173 22.32 8.37 10.42
N GLY A 174 23.38 8.55 11.21
CA GLY A 174 24.49 9.45 10.87
C GLY A 174 25.32 8.96 9.68
N HIS A 175 25.34 7.65 9.41
CA HIS A 175 26.07 7.09 8.25
C HIS A 175 25.35 7.31 6.90
N CYS A 176 24.03 7.10 6.82
CA CYS A 176 23.31 7.12 5.54
C CYS A 176 22.16 8.13 5.45
N GLY A 177 21.95 8.93 6.49
CA GLY A 177 20.87 9.92 6.59
C GLY A 177 19.46 9.34 6.52
N ALA A 178 19.30 8.01 6.61
CA ALA A 178 17.99 7.36 6.60
C ALA A 178 17.38 7.40 8.01
N ASN A 179 16.06 7.57 8.10
CA ASN A 179 15.35 7.49 9.37
C ASN A 179 15.34 6.04 9.87
N TYR A 180 15.27 5.85 11.18
CA TYR A 180 14.99 4.53 11.73
C TYR A 180 13.50 4.20 11.59
N ARG A 181 13.22 2.91 11.42
CA ARG A 181 11.87 2.34 11.39
C ARG A 181 11.70 1.37 12.54
N VAL A 182 10.51 1.31 13.12
CA VAL A 182 10.18 0.29 14.10
C VAL A 182 9.91 -1.05 13.41
N GLN A 183 10.34 -2.12 14.06
CA GLN A 183 9.87 -3.47 13.86
C GLN A 183 9.27 -3.96 15.17
N THR A 184 8.05 -4.47 15.08
CA THR A 184 7.27 -4.97 16.21
C THR A 184 7.27 -6.49 16.16
N HIS A 185 7.72 -7.13 17.24
CA HIS A 185 7.72 -8.58 17.40
C HIS A 185 6.85 -8.96 18.58
N LYS A 186 5.88 -9.86 18.35
CA LYS A 186 5.09 -10.49 19.41
C LYS A 186 5.79 -11.79 19.83
N ARG A 187 6.11 -11.92 21.11
CA ARG A 187 6.69 -13.14 21.69
C ARG A 187 5.61 -14.17 22.00
N VAL A 188 6.02 -15.40 22.30
CA VAL A 188 5.10 -16.53 22.58
C VAL A 188 4.24 -16.28 23.83
N ASP A 189 4.78 -15.57 24.82
CA ASP A 189 4.09 -15.11 26.03
C ASP A 189 3.11 -13.94 25.77
N GLY A 190 2.99 -13.48 24.53
CA GLY A 190 2.17 -12.32 24.17
C GLY A 190 2.87 -10.97 24.32
N THR A 191 4.07 -10.92 24.91
CA THR A 191 4.83 -9.68 25.12
C THR A 191 5.20 -9.05 23.78
N ILE A 192 4.91 -7.75 23.62
CA ILE A 192 5.24 -6.98 22.42
C ILE A 192 6.60 -6.29 22.62
N VAL A 193 7.55 -6.60 21.75
CA VAL A 193 8.88 -5.98 21.74
C VAL A 193 9.02 -5.15 20.47
N ARG A 194 9.33 -3.87 20.65
CA ARG A 194 9.63 -2.94 19.55
C ARG A 194 11.12 -2.67 19.47
N SER A 195 11.63 -2.64 18.25
CA SER A 195 13.04 -2.34 17.98
C SER A 195 13.15 -1.47 16.74
N TRP A 196 14.00 -0.46 16.83
CA TRP A 196 14.20 0.58 15.83
C TRP A 196 15.46 0.27 15.04
N TYR A 197 15.36 0.25 13.72
CA TYR A 197 16.47 -0.07 12.82
C TYR A 197 16.57 0.96 11.71
N CYS A 198 17.79 1.23 11.25
CA CYS A 198 18.02 2.00 10.03
C CYS A 198 17.18 1.46 8.85
N SER A 199 16.42 2.34 8.20
CA SER A 199 15.55 1.97 7.06
C SER A 199 16.28 1.79 5.73
N SER A 200 17.58 2.11 5.67
CA SER A 200 18.38 1.98 4.44
C SER A 200 18.35 0.53 3.90
N PRO A 201 18.33 0.31 2.58
CA PRO A 201 18.42 -1.03 2.00
C PRO A 201 19.70 -1.75 2.43
N THR A 202 19.65 -3.09 2.51
CA THR A 202 20.85 -3.89 2.86
C THR A 202 21.98 -3.72 1.84
N ALA A 203 21.63 -3.56 0.56
CA ALA A 203 22.59 -3.27 -0.50
C ALA A 203 23.38 -1.97 -0.31
N ALA A 204 22.91 -1.04 0.53
CA ALA A 204 23.58 0.23 0.79
C ALA A 204 24.68 0.16 1.86
N GLY A 205 25.03 -1.03 2.37
CA GLY A 205 26.19 -1.23 3.25
C GLY A 205 26.13 -0.55 4.62
N CYS A 206 24.94 -0.17 5.10
CA CYS A 206 24.78 0.50 6.40
C CYS A 206 24.83 -0.51 7.57
N PHE A 207 25.42 -0.10 8.71
CA PHE A 207 25.61 -0.94 9.91
C PHE A 207 24.31 -1.48 10.55
N LYS A 208 23.15 -0.88 10.24
CA LYS A 208 21.82 -1.34 10.68
C LYS A 208 21.72 -1.66 12.18
N VAL A 209 22.44 -0.91 13.01
CA VAL A 209 22.39 -1.04 14.46
C VAL A 209 20.95 -0.86 14.93
N GLY A 210 20.43 -1.87 15.62
CA GLY A 210 19.10 -1.85 16.22
C GLY A 210 19.10 -1.15 17.56
N ILE A 211 18.00 -0.48 17.93
CA ILE A 211 17.78 0.14 19.24
C ILE A 211 16.44 -0.35 19.79
N ARG A 212 16.42 -1.05 20.94
CA ARG A 212 15.16 -1.48 21.56
C ARG A 212 14.43 -0.25 22.08
N GLU A 213 13.11 -0.24 21.93
CA GLU A 213 12.30 0.90 22.36
C GLU A 213 12.45 1.19 23.86
N VAL A 214 12.54 0.15 24.69
CA VAL A 214 12.77 0.27 26.14
C VAL A 214 14.11 0.96 26.42
N THR A 215 15.18 0.52 25.74
CA THR A 215 16.51 1.14 25.88
C THR A 215 16.47 2.61 25.47
N LEU A 216 15.79 2.94 24.37
CA LEU A 216 15.67 4.31 23.91
C LEU A 216 14.93 5.19 24.93
N LYS A 217 13.83 4.70 25.52
CA LYS A 217 13.09 5.41 26.58
C LYS A 217 13.97 5.69 27.80
N THR A 218 14.74 4.68 28.25
CA THR A 218 15.67 4.85 29.38
C THR A 218 16.74 5.90 29.09
N LEU A 219 17.33 5.87 27.89
CA LEU A 219 18.36 6.85 27.51
C LEU A 219 17.78 8.27 27.44
N ILE A 220 16.55 8.41 26.93
CA ILE A 220 15.87 9.71 26.83
C ILE A 220 15.57 10.26 28.23
N ALA A 221 15.01 9.44 29.13
CA ALA A 221 14.75 9.86 30.51
C ALA A 221 16.04 10.32 31.20
N ASP A 222 17.14 9.58 31.01
CA ASP A 222 18.44 9.93 31.56
C ASP A 222 18.99 11.27 31.03
N VAL A 223 18.96 11.51 29.71
CA VAL A 223 19.45 12.80 29.16
C VAL A 223 18.56 13.98 29.53
N MET A 224 17.27 13.73 29.82
CA MET A 224 16.34 14.76 30.28
C MET A 224 16.35 14.94 31.81
N GLY A 225 17.10 14.12 32.56
CA GLY A 225 17.10 14.15 34.02
C GLY A 225 15.76 13.73 34.66
N LEU A 226 14.97 12.93 33.95
CA LEU A 226 13.67 12.43 34.41
C LEU A 226 13.80 11.02 35.01
N PRO A 227 12.99 10.69 36.04
CA PRO A 227 13.00 9.34 36.61
C PRO A 227 12.49 8.28 35.62
N ASP A 228 11.55 8.66 34.75
CA ASP A 228 10.94 7.82 33.74
C ASP A 228 10.70 8.62 32.44
N PHE A 229 10.50 7.89 31.34
CA PHE A 229 10.21 8.50 30.04
C PHE A 229 8.84 9.17 30.05
N ASP A 230 8.83 10.49 29.83
CA ASP A 230 7.63 11.29 29.61
C ASP A 230 7.53 11.69 28.13
N GLU A 231 6.46 11.26 27.46
CA GLU A 231 6.27 11.51 26.03
C GLU A 231 5.98 12.98 25.71
N GLU A 232 5.35 13.71 26.63
CA GLU A 232 5.01 15.11 26.42
C GLU A 232 6.27 15.98 26.50
N LEU A 233 7.05 15.83 27.57
CA LEU A 233 8.31 16.52 27.76
C LEU A 233 9.32 16.16 26.66
N PHE A 234 9.36 14.88 26.25
CA PHE A 234 10.21 14.43 25.14
C PHE A 234 9.94 15.23 23.87
N ASN A 235 8.67 15.37 23.48
CA ASN A 235 8.30 16.08 22.26
C ASN A 235 8.57 17.59 22.36
N GLN A 236 8.43 18.16 23.57
CA GLN A 236 8.68 19.57 23.85
C GLN A 236 10.18 19.93 23.85
N GLN A 237 11.06 19.03 24.31
CA GLN A 237 12.47 19.36 24.53
C GLN A 237 13.41 18.82 23.44
N LEU A 238 13.15 17.61 22.91
CA LEU A 238 14.03 17.01 21.90
C LEU A 238 13.59 17.36 20.47
N ALA A 239 14.57 17.65 19.62
CA ALA A 239 14.35 17.91 18.20
C ALA A 239 14.48 16.61 17.39
N TYR A 240 15.63 15.94 17.47
CA TYR A 240 15.91 14.66 16.81
C TYR A 240 17.07 13.94 17.48
N ALA A 241 17.29 12.67 17.12
CA ALA A 241 18.47 11.93 17.52
C ALA A 241 19.25 11.41 16.31
N THR A 242 20.58 11.34 16.42
CA THR A 242 21.48 10.84 15.39
C THR A 242 22.23 9.61 15.90
N VAL A 243 22.39 8.59 15.06
CA VAL A 243 23.20 7.39 15.34
C VAL A 243 24.41 7.38 14.41
N PRO A 244 25.56 7.97 14.80
CA PRO A 244 26.73 8.15 13.95
C PRO A 244 27.45 6.82 13.63
N ALA A 245 27.81 6.01 14.62
CA ALA A 245 28.34 4.64 14.50
C ALA A 245 28.36 3.94 15.90
N ASP A 246 28.72 2.65 15.95
CA ASP A 246 29.20 1.93 17.15
C ASP A 246 28.36 1.98 18.44
N ASN A 247 27.03 1.95 18.29
CA ASN A 247 26.07 1.99 19.39
C ASN A 247 26.11 3.26 20.24
N GLU A 248 26.52 4.38 19.64
CA GLU A 248 26.31 5.71 20.20
C GLU A 248 25.02 6.33 19.64
N ILE A 249 24.29 7.05 20.49
CA ILE A 249 23.18 7.91 20.09
C ILE A 249 23.45 9.33 20.61
N VAL A 250 23.31 10.31 19.72
CA VAL A 250 23.42 11.74 20.00
C VAL A 250 22.02 12.32 19.97
N PHE A 251 21.58 12.93 21.08
CA PHE A 251 20.30 13.61 21.19
C PHE A 251 20.52 15.11 20.98
N HIS A 252 19.76 15.70 20.06
CA HIS A 252 19.79 17.14 19.78
C HIS A 252 18.54 17.77 20.39
N PHE A 253 18.72 18.68 21.33
CA PHE A 253 17.66 19.40 21.99
C PHE A 253 17.23 20.63 21.18
N ARG A 254 16.00 21.09 21.40
CA ARG A 254 15.43 22.24 20.68
C ARG A 254 16.04 23.58 21.07
N ASP A 255 16.65 23.65 22.24
CA ASP A 255 17.43 24.79 22.71
C ASP A 255 18.86 24.83 22.13
N GLY A 256 19.23 23.81 21.33
CA GLY A 256 20.48 23.75 20.57
C GLY A 256 21.62 22.99 21.26
N HIS A 257 21.45 22.49 22.49
CA HIS A 257 22.48 21.65 23.10
C HIS A 257 22.37 20.18 22.66
N GLU A 258 23.45 19.43 22.89
CA GLU A 258 23.55 18.02 22.51
C GLU A 258 23.98 17.17 23.69
N ALA A 259 23.43 15.96 23.79
CA ALA A 259 23.85 14.96 24.76
C ALA A 259 24.04 13.61 24.05
N SER A 260 25.21 12.98 24.22
CA SER A 260 25.44 11.64 23.68
C SER A 260 25.38 10.57 24.76
N ARG A 261 24.99 9.35 24.35
CA ARG A 261 24.96 8.16 25.18
C ARG A 261 25.39 6.94 24.39
N ILE A 262 26.11 6.04 25.05
CA ILE A 262 26.45 4.72 24.53
C ILE A 262 25.37 3.74 24.99
N PHE A 263 24.88 2.89 24.09
CA PHE A 263 23.92 1.86 24.40
C PHE A 263 24.47 0.47 24.09
N VAL A 264 24.27 -0.50 24.98
CA VAL A 264 24.68 -1.88 24.73
C VAL A 264 23.45 -2.74 24.48
N GLN A 265 23.33 -3.27 23.27
CA GLN A 265 22.32 -4.26 22.93
C GLN A 265 22.76 -5.66 23.35
N LYS A 266 22.60 -6.01 24.62
CA LYS A 266 22.75 -7.42 25.00
C LYS A 266 21.63 -8.22 24.35
N ARG A 267 21.99 -9.22 23.54
CA ARG A 267 21.03 -10.21 23.01
C ARG A 267 20.45 -10.97 24.19
N GLN A 268 19.26 -10.57 24.64
CA GLN A 268 18.52 -11.32 25.65
C GLN A 268 18.02 -12.63 25.03
N MET A 269 18.81 -13.69 25.16
CA MET A 269 18.29 -15.05 25.00
C MET A 269 17.69 -15.47 26.34
N PRO A 270 16.43 -15.96 26.37
CA PRO A 270 15.92 -16.62 27.55
C PRO A 270 16.92 -17.71 27.98
N ARG A 271 17.22 -17.81 29.27
CA ARG A 271 17.98 -18.97 29.78
C ARG A 271 17.19 -20.22 29.40
N GLN A 272 17.85 -21.19 28.79
CA GLN A 272 17.23 -22.46 28.44
C GLN A 272 16.83 -23.16 29.73
N THR A 273 15.56 -23.55 29.86
CA THR A 273 15.10 -24.40 30.95
C THR A 273 15.77 -25.78 30.86
N GLU A 274 15.98 -26.45 32.00
CA GLU A 274 16.58 -27.79 32.01
C GLU A 274 15.75 -28.80 31.20
N GLU A 275 14.42 -28.68 31.24
CA GLU A 275 13.49 -29.47 30.43
C GLU A 275 13.75 -29.29 28.93
N ARG A 276 13.91 -28.04 28.48
CA ARG A 276 14.19 -27.74 27.07
C ARG A 276 15.58 -28.23 26.65
N LYS A 277 16.58 -28.17 27.54
CA LYS A 277 17.91 -28.75 27.28
C LYS A 277 17.83 -30.27 27.09
N LYS A 278 17.11 -30.98 27.96
CA LYS A 278 16.89 -32.44 27.87
C LYS A 278 16.19 -32.80 26.55
N HIS A 279 15.08 -32.13 26.26
CA HIS A 279 14.33 -32.36 25.01
C HIS A 279 15.21 -32.10 23.77
N MET A 280 15.96 -31.00 23.72
CA MET A 280 16.85 -30.71 22.60
C MET A 280 17.98 -31.74 22.46
N SER A 281 18.52 -32.25 23.57
CA SER A 281 19.50 -33.35 23.57
C SER A 281 18.91 -34.62 22.96
N GLU A 282 17.69 -35.00 23.33
CA GLU A 282 16.99 -36.15 22.75
C GLU A 282 16.75 -35.99 21.25
N VAL A 283 16.27 -34.81 20.82
CA VAL A 283 16.06 -34.48 19.40
C VAL A 283 17.36 -34.57 18.60
N ILE A 284 18.47 -34.06 19.13
CA ILE A 284 19.79 -34.13 18.48
C ILE A 284 20.25 -35.59 18.36
N LYS A 285 20.11 -36.38 19.43
CA LYS A 285 20.44 -37.82 19.41
C LYS A 285 19.60 -38.60 18.41
N ALA A 286 18.30 -38.32 18.32
CA ALA A 286 17.39 -38.94 17.35
C ALA A 286 17.79 -38.60 15.90
N LYS A 287 18.03 -37.33 15.60
CA LYS A 287 18.48 -36.89 14.26
C LYS A 287 19.85 -37.47 13.88
N TRP A 288 20.75 -37.62 14.84
CA TRP A 288 22.03 -38.28 14.63
C TRP A 288 21.83 -39.75 14.24
N ARG A 289 20.99 -40.50 14.98
CA ARG A 289 20.65 -41.89 14.66
C ARG A 289 19.99 -42.04 13.29
N GLU A 290 19.01 -41.19 12.96
CA GLU A 290 18.34 -41.21 11.64
C GLU A 290 19.31 -40.97 10.47
N ARG A 291 20.29 -40.07 10.67
CA ARG A 291 21.29 -39.76 9.64
C ARG A 291 22.29 -40.90 9.44
N HIS A 292 22.61 -41.63 10.51
CA HIS A 292 23.52 -42.78 10.44
C HIS A 292 22.83 -44.08 10.02
N ALA A 293 21.54 -44.25 10.27
CA ALA A 293 20.76 -45.39 9.79
C ALA A 293 20.41 -45.34 8.27
N LYS A 294 20.72 -44.24 7.58
CA LYS A 294 20.56 -44.09 6.13
C LYS A 294 21.86 -44.36 5.34
N ASN A 295 22.97 -44.55 6.04
CA ASN A 295 24.29 -44.79 5.45
C ASN A 295 24.78 -46.24 5.68
N ASP A 296 23.95 -47.08 6.30
CA ASP A 296 24.06 -48.55 6.34
C ASP A 296 22.98 -49.15 5.44
#